data_AF-A0A940YL38-F1
#
_entry.id   AF-A0A940YL38-F1
#
_cell.length_a   1.000
_cell.length_b   1.000
_cell.length_c   1.000
_cell.angle_alpha   90.00
_cell.angle_beta   90.00
_cell.angle_gamma   90.00
#
_symmetry.space_group_name_H-M   'P 1'
#
loop_
_entity.id
_entity.type
_entity.pdbx_description
1 polymer ?
#
loop_
_entity_poly.entity_id
_entity_poly.type
_entity_poly.pdbx_seq_one_letter_code
_entity_poly.pdbx_strand_id
1 'polypeptide(L)'
;MADKILTEAEWKKFAKGRSYKDAALLKALGDLAKAERAGPDAVLKALDELDKQADALAKANKADKELASQVVDIGKAVAKQRKLSEQDAKAAAKAQEEAEDDEASPAQLTTKLIPLMREVRKGNPMNALIALGGPLAAVMLSRRPITASARKLLAGEFDGGSIKYFPAQCIFEANAYTFVLETLPAGIAKKLKAALLKQTEQRYKVRARGADPNEVDDDGDLVETEDRAADPAAAAPAPAREVPAAEAAAAARAERDERTEPAPAEAPAQAAPAAPAAAPAAAPAPDPEQARFDARLGEMRAAIDRFAASGAAEVAKLKPLLDFATGKAADGLYRAAHQGLDAVAKLLEKAAAAPRAEAPSGAEAMAGFKARITQLTATLKSALEAGRDGAAEQRARMAQAVAAAGKQAFDEAHGLLDGIEAWLATAAASAGGGLVALQQSRLAWDGLRQRVGSQLDALEQAVIQQVRAHNADTENEDEFDEAELTAGLRRLHGLLDRLDTRLIDKLDEALAASGAERQQRHREAQAIVAEYRAFVASDPLIAEIDDNGFLDTDIRTEAEQTLSQLAERLQAA
;
A
#
# COMPACT_ATOMS: atom_id res chain seq x y z
N MET A 1 -7.21 8.92 9.70
CA MET A 1 -7.03 10.24 10.35
C MET A 1 -8.10 10.37 11.41
N ALA A 2 -7.78 10.90 12.59
CA ALA A 2 -8.77 11.20 13.62
C ALA A 2 -9.89 12.12 13.10
N ASP A 3 -11.10 11.95 13.65
CA ASP A 3 -12.20 12.86 13.38
C ASP A 3 -11.91 14.26 13.95
N LYS A 4 -12.34 15.34 13.28
CA LYS A 4 -11.90 16.72 13.60
C LYS A 4 -12.24 17.12 15.05
N ILE A 5 -13.34 16.58 15.56
CA ILE A 5 -13.85 16.75 16.93
C ILE A 5 -12.86 16.19 17.99
N LEU A 6 -12.05 15.19 17.67
CA LEU A 6 -11.09 14.55 18.57
C LEU A 6 -9.75 15.30 18.66
N THR A 7 -9.75 16.64 18.50
CA THR A 7 -8.52 17.45 18.52
C THR A 7 -8.56 18.55 19.58
N GLU A 8 -7.41 18.82 20.20
CA GLU A 8 -7.25 19.97 21.11
C GLU A 8 -7.65 21.30 20.45
N ALA A 9 -7.44 21.45 19.15
CA ALA A 9 -7.73 22.68 18.42
C ALA A 9 -9.24 22.92 18.28
N GLU A 10 -10.01 21.89 17.94
CA GLU A 10 -11.47 22.03 17.81
C GLU A 10 -12.12 22.20 19.19
N TRP A 11 -11.65 21.45 20.20
CA TRP A 11 -12.12 21.64 21.57
C TRP A 11 -11.85 23.07 22.09
N LYS A 12 -10.66 23.64 21.85
CA LYS A 12 -10.34 25.02 22.26
C LYS A 12 -11.16 26.09 21.53
N LYS A 13 -11.68 25.82 20.33
CA LYS A 13 -12.68 26.68 19.68
C LYS A 13 -14.03 26.56 20.39
N PHE A 14 -14.50 25.34 20.64
CA PHE A 14 -15.78 25.09 21.31
C PHE A 14 -15.82 25.70 22.72
N ALA A 15 -14.80 25.47 23.53
CA ALA A 15 -14.70 26.00 24.90
C ALA A 15 -14.40 27.52 24.97
N LYS A 16 -14.16 28.21 23.85
CA LYS A 16 -13.77 29.61 23.85
C LYS A 16 -14.86 30.51 24.45
N GLY A 17 -14.54 31.14 25.59
CA GLY A 17 -15.48 32.00 26.33
C GLY A 17 -16.40 31.25 27.30
N ARG A 18 -16.33 29.92 27.35
CA ARG A 18 -17.06 29.08 28.31
C ARG A 18 -16.09 28.66 29.44
N SER A 19 -16.43 28.94 30.69
CA SER A 19 -15.55 28.75 31.85
C SER A 19 -15.48 27.30 32.36
N TYR A 20 -15.29 26.34 31.45
CA TYR A 20 -15.23 24.92 31.77
C TYR A 20 -13.94 24.53 32.52
N LYS A 21 -14.00 23.45 33.31
CA LYS A 21 -12.84 22.83 33.97
C LYS A 21 -12.27 21.70 33.12
N ASP A 22 -11.91 22.03 31.88
CA ASP A 22 -11.62 21.09 30.80
C ASP A 22 -10.16 20.59 30.71
N ALA A 23 -9.27 21.07 31.58
CA ALA A 23 -7.83 20.77 31.52
C ALA A 23 -7.49 19.26 31.48
N ALA A 24 -8.31 18.40 32.09
CA ALA A 24 -8.15 16.94 32.02
C ALA A 24 -8.58 16.35 30.66
N LEU A 25 -9.63 16.90 30.05
CA LEU A 25 -10.09 16.54 28.70
C LEU A 25 -9.07 17.01 27.65
N LEU A 26 -8.56 18.23 27.77
CA LEU A 26 -7.46 18.75 26.96
C LEU A 26 -6.21 17.87 27.03
N LYS A 27 -5.85 17.39 28.23
CA LYS A 27 -4.76 16.43 28.39
C LYS A 27 -5.04 15.12 27.65
N ALA A 28 -6.25 14.55 27.78
CA ALA A 28 -6.61 13.30 27.12
C ALA A 28 -6.58 13.42 25.57
N LEU A 29 -7.03 14.55 25.01
CA LEU A 29 -6.91 14.86 23.58
C LEU A 29 -5.44 14.94 23.14
N GLY A 30 -4.59 15.61 23.93
CA GLY A 30 -3.15 15.70 23.67
C GLY A 30 -2.39 14.38 23.85
N ASP A 31 -2.87 13.48 24.71
CA ASP A 31 -2.32 12.13 24.89
C ASP A 31 -2.80 11.18 23.77
N LEU A 32 -4.01 11.32 23.24
CA LEU A 32 -4.49 10.62 22.04
C LEU A 32 -3.61 10.94 20.82
N ALA A 33 -3.30 12.22 20.57
CA ALA A 33 -2.42 12.64 19.47
C ALA A 33 -0.96 12.15 19.59
N LYS A 34 -0.53 11.69 20.79
CA LYS A 34 0.73 10.96 20.98
C LYS A 34 0.54 9.47 20.74
N ALA A 35 -0.57 8.92 21.22
CA ALA A 35 -0.92 7.51 21.09
C ALA A 35 -1.05 7.05 19.63
N GLU A 36 -1.56 7.90 18.72
CA GLU A 36 -1.58 7.63 17.27
C GLU A 36 -0.18 7.30 16.70
N ARG A 37 0.91 7.77 17.33
CA ARG A 37 2.30 7.50 16.92
C ARG A 37 2.91 6.29 17.64
N ALA A 38 2.22 5.73 18.63
CA ALA A 38 2.68 4.61 19.47
C ALA A 38 1.97 3.28 19.15
N GLY A 39 1.01 3.28 18.22
CA GLY A 39 0.31 2.07 17.76
C GLY A 39 -1.11 1.90 18.34
N PRO A 40 -1.90 0.96 17.79
CA PRO A 40 -3.33 0.87 18.07
C PRO A 40 -3.65 0.57 19.55
N ASP A 41 -2.85 -0.24 20.23
CA ASP A 41 -3.01 -0.52 21.67
C ASP A 41 -2.84 0.71 22.56
N ALA A 42 -2.06 1.70 22.11
CA ALA A 42 -1.94 2.97 22.80
C ALA A 42 -3.17 3.86 22.52
N VAL A 43 -3.65 3.86 21.26
CA VAL A 43 -4.84 4.62 20.84
C VAL A 43 -6.08 4.17 21.62
N LEU A 44 -6.32 2.86 21.73
CA LEU A 44 -7.47 2.33 22.49
C LEU A 44 -7.45 2.80 23.96
N LYS A 45 -6.31 2.76 24.64
CA LYS A 45 -6.14 3.24 26.02
C LYS A 45 -6.33 4.75 26.16
N ALA A 46 -5.92 5.53 25.16
CA ALA A 46 -6.15 6.97 25.14
C ALA A 46 -7.64 7.32 24.89
N LEU A 47 -8.34 6.53 24.08
CA LEU A 47 -9.78 6.67 23.84
C LEU A 47 -10.62 6.32 25.09
N ASP A 48 -10.19 5.36 25.91
CA ASP A 48 -10.82 5.07 27.22
C ASP A 48 -10.72 6.24 28.20
N GLU A 49 -9.53 6.85 28.33
CA GLU A 49 -9.38 8.02 29.21
C GLU A 49 -10.09 9.26 28.64
N LEU A 50 -10.11 9.44 27.31
CA LEU A 50 -10.80 10.55 26.65
C LEU A 50 -12.31 10.54 26.92
N ASP A 51 -12.95 9.39 26.71
CA ASP A 51 -14.39 9.19 26.93
C ASP A 51 -14.77 9.49 28.39
N LYS A 52 -14.02 8.90 29.33
CA LYS A 52 -14.13 9.13 30.78
C LYS A 52 -13.96 10.59 31.18
N GLN A 53 -13.06 11.36 30.56
CA GLN A 53 -12.88 12.78 30.89
C GLN A 53 -13.96 13.68 30.27
N ALA A 54 -14.47 13.35 29.08
CA ALA A 54 -15.60 14.05 28.46
C ALA A 54 -16.89 13.85 29.29
N ASP A 55 -17.13 12.62 29.71
CA ASP A 55 -18.26 12.20 30.55
C ASP A 55 -18.18 12.82 31.97
N ALA A 56 -16.98 12.92 32.56
CA ALA A 56 -16.76 13.68 33.79
C ALA A 56 -17.03 15.18 33.64
N LEU A 57 -16.66 15.78 32.49
CA LEU A 57 -16.90 17.20 32.22
C LEU A 57 -18.39 17.52 32.04
N ALA A 58 -19.15 16.66 31.35
CA ALA A 58 -20.61 16.77 31.26
C ALA A 58 -21.25 16.68 32.65
N LYS A 59 -20.84 15.71 33.48
CA LYS A 59 -21.34 15.52 34.86
C LYS A 59 -21.05 16.70 35.78
N ALA A 60 -20.01 17.50 35.52
CA ALA A 60 -19.70 18.72 36.25
C ALA A 60 -20.55 19.94 35.82
N ASN A 61 -21.19 19.91 34.65
CA ASN A 61 -21.81 21.08 34.00
C ASN A 61 -23.25 20.79 33.50
N LYS A 62 -24.02 19.99 34.26
CA LYS A 62 -25.32 19.38 33.84
C LYS A 62 -26.41 20.33 33.34
N ALA A 63 -26.28 21.65 33.52
CA ALA A 63 -27.22 22.65 33.01
C ALA A 63 -26.93 23.06 31.55
N ASP A 64 -25.74 22.75 31.03
CA ASP A 64 -25.29 23.15 29.70
C ASP A 64 -25.65 22.09 28.65
N LYS A 65 -26.66 22.42 27.82
CA LYS A 65 -27.14 21.55 26.74
C LYS A 65 -26.20 21.49 25.54
N GLU A 66 -25.43 22.55 25.28
CA GLU A 66 -24.49 22.59 24.15
C GLU A 66 -23.30 21.69 24.44
N LEU A 67 -22.75 21.78 25.66
CA LEU A 67 -21.72 20.88 26.15
C LEU A 67 -22.19 19.41 26.17
N ALA A 68 -23.43 19.16 26.59
CA ALA A 68 -24.00 17.81 26.56
C ALA A 68 -24.05 17.24 25.12
N SER A 69 -24.45 18.03 24.13
CA SER A 69 -24.40 17.62 22.72
C SER A 69 -22.97 17.38 22.25
N GLN A 70 -22.04 18.30 22.54
CA GLN A 70 -20.65 18.19 22.14
C GLN A 70 -19.96 16.93 22.72
N VAL A 71 -20.29 16.55 23.96
CA VAL A 71 -19.79 15.32 24.60
C VAL A 71 -20.42 14.06 23.96
N VAL A 72 -21.69 14.09 23.57
CA VAL A 72 -22.31 13.00 22.80
C VAL A 72 -21.62 12.83 21.43
N ASP A 73 -21.27 13.91 20.75
CA ASP A 73 -20.58 13.84 19.46
C ASP A 73 -19.10 13.44 19.59
N ILE A 74 -18.42 13.80 20.68
CA ILE A 74 -17.13 13.21 21.07
C ILE A 74 -17.27 11.70 21.27
N GLY A 75 -18.30 11.24 22.00
CA GLY A 75 -18.56 9.81 22.22
C GLY A 75 -18.79 9.02 20.93
N LYS A 76 -19.56 9.57 19.97
CA LYS A 76 -19.73 8.99 18.62
C LYS A 76 -18.39 8.87 17.88
N ALA A 77 -17.59 9.94 17.90
CA ALA A 77 -16.28 9.96 17.25
C ALA A 77 -15.28 8.99 17.92
N VAL A 78 -15.29 8.88 19.25
CA VAL A 78 -14.52 7.88 20.02
C VAL A 78 -14.93 6.46 19.62
N ALA A 79 -16.23 6.14 19.58
CA ALA A 79 -16.71 4.80 19.19
C ALA A 79 -16.30 4.43 17.76
N LYS A 80 -16.40 5.38 16.82
CA LYS A 80 -15.91 5.26 15.43
C LYS A 80 -14.41 4.99 15.39
N GLN A 81 -13.61 5.75 16.14
CA GLN A 81 -12.15 5.59 16.18
C GLN A 81 -11.73 4.27 16.85
N ARG A 82 -12.40 3.83 17.92
CA ARG A 82 -12.17 2.52 18.56
C ARG A 82 -12.32 1.39 17.54
N LYS A 83 -13.42 1.38 16.76
CA LYS A 83 -13.69 0.36 15.74
C LYS A 83 -12.57 0.29 14.69
N LEU A 84 -12.06 1.45 14.24
CA LEU A 84 -10.92 1.52 13.31
C LEU A 84 -9.64 0.97 13.96
N SER A 85 -9.27 1.44 15.15
CA SER A 85 -8.05 0.96 15.83
C SER A 85 -8.10 -0.51 16.25
N GLU A 86 -9.29 -1.07 16.49
CA GLU A 86 -9.48 -2.52 16.63
C GLU A 86 -9.27 -3.30 15.32
N GLN A 87 -9.71 -2.73 14.18
CA GLN A 87 -9.46 -3.33 12.86
C GLN A 87 -7.97 -3.25 12.52
N ASP A 88 -7.33 -2.11 12.78
CA ASP A 88 -5.88 -1.92 12.61
C ASP A 88 -5.08 -2.87 13.52
N ALA A 89 -5.49 -3.05 14.78
CA ALA A 89 -4.87 -4.01 15.70
C ALA A 89 -4.99 -5.45 15.19
N LYS A 90 -6.17 -5.86 14.70
CA LYS A 90 -6.41 -7.20 14.14
C LYS A 90 -5.64 -7.42 12.83
N ALA A 91 -5.54 -6.39 11.99
CA ALA A 91 -4.74 -6.43 10.77
C ALA A 91 -3.23 -6.50 11.06
N ALA A 92 -2.73 -5.71 12.02
CA ALA A 92 -1.34 -5.75 12.47
C ALA A 92 -0.98 -7.09 13.11
N ALA A 93 -1.84 -7.63 13.99
CA ALA A 93 -1.64 -8.95 14.60
C ALA A 93 -1.61 -10.06 13.54
N LYS A 94 -2.51 -10.05 12.56
CA LYS A 94 -2.51 -11.01 11.45
C LYS A 94 -1.27 -10.86 10.55
N ALA A 95 -0.86 -9.63 10.24
CA ALA A 95 0.37 -9.38 9.47
C ALA A 95 1.63 -9.82 10.23
N GLN A 96 1.63 -9.70 11.57
CA GLN A 96 2.71 -10.19 12.42
C GLN A 96 2.70 -11.73 12.52
N GLU A 97 1.54 -12.38 12.62
CA GLU A 97 1.41 -13.84 12.54
C GLU A 97 1.88 -14.39 11.18
N GLU A 98 1.57 -13.70 10.08
CA GLU A 98 2.06 -14.03 8.74
C GLU A 98 3.56 -13.76 8.54
N ALA A 99 4.14 -12.77 9.23
CA ALA A 99 5.58 -12.48 9.19
C ALA A 99 6.40 -13.38 10.12
N GLU A 100 5.86 -13.83 11.25
CA GLU A 100 6.47 -14.86 12.11
C GLU A 100 6.42 -16.26 11.44
N ASP A 101 5.75 -16.39 10.29
CA ASP A 101 5.84 -17.53 9.38
C ASP A 101 7.00 -17.43 8.36
N ASP A 102 7.62 -16.24 8.19
CA ASP A 102 8.82 -16.06 7.35
C ASP A 102 10.13 -16.35 8.10
N GLU A 103 10.19 -16.15 9.43
CA GLU A 103 11.39 -16.46 10.21
C GLU A 103 11.59 -17.98 10.34
N ALA A 104 12.71 -18.46 9.81
CA ALA A 104 13.11 -19.86 9.82
C ALA A 104 13.48 -20.34 11.24
N SER A 105 12.47 -20.65 12.03
CA SER A 105 12.54 -21.20 13.40
C SER A 105 12.41 -22.73 13.40
N PRO A 106 13.13 -23.49 14.26
CA PRO A 106 13.02 -24.95 14.33
C PRO A 106 11.58 -25.50 14.46
N ALA A 107 10.65 -24.72 15.02
CA ALA A 107 9.22 -25.06 15.08
C ALA A 107 8.56 -25.23 13.70
N GLN A 108 9.15 -24.72 12.62
CA GLN A 108 8.72 -24.96 11.23
C GLN A 108 8.88 -26.43 10.80
N LEU A 109 9.85 -27.16 11.37
CA LEU A 109 10.03 -28.58 11.06
C LEU A 109 9.14 -29.51 11.88
N THR A 110 8.44 -29.01 12.90
CA THR A 110 7.66 -29.82 13.84
C THR A 110 6.24 -29.28 14.03
N THR A 111 6.03 -28.38 14.98
CA THR A 111 4.69 -27.91 15.40
C THR A 111 3.94 -27.16 14.30
N LYS A 112 4.61 -26.28 13.53
CA LYS A 112 3.98 -25.55 12.41
C LYS A 112 3.77 -26.42 11.15
N LEU A 113 4.44 -27.57 11.04
CA LEU A 113 4.28 -28.46 9.88
C LEU A 113 2.89 -29.15 9.85
N ILE A 114 2.31 -29.41 11.02
CA ILE A 114 0.99 -30.06 11.16
C ILE A 114 -0.16 -29.19 10.57
N PRO A 115 -0.34 -27.90 10.90
CA PRO A 115 -1.37 -27.08 10.27
C PRO A 115 -1.15 -26.89 8.77
N LEU A 116 0.09 -26.75 8.29
CA LEU A 116 0.39 -26.67 6.86
C LEU A 116 -0.04 -27.94 6.10
N MET A 117 0.20 -29.13 6.66
CA MET A 117 -0.34 -30.39 6.11
C MET A 117 -1.87 -30.41 6.09
N ARG A 118 -2.56 -29.84 7.10
CA ARG A 118 -4.03 -29.71 7.07
C ARG A 118 -4.52 -28.76 5.98
N GLU A 119 -3.74 -27.74 5.60
CA GLU A 119 -4.06 -26.84 4.48
C GLU A 119 -3.83 -27.51 3.12
N VAL A 120 -2.74 -28.27 2.95
CA VAL A 120 -2.53 -29.13 1.76
C VAL A 120 -3.72 -30.07 1.55
N ARG A 121 -4.21 -30.71 2.63
CA ARG A 121 -5.39 -31.60 2.58
C ARG A 121 -6.70 -30.89 2.24
N LYS A 122 -6.80 -29.56 2.37
CA LYS A 122 -7.95 -28.75 1.89
C LYS A 122 -7.85 -28.39 0.40
N GLY A 123 -6.74 -28.73 -0.26
CA GLY A 123 -6.49 -28.38 -1.67
C GLY A 123 -5.57 -27.18 -1.87
N ASN A 124 -5.03 -26.55 -0.82
CA ASN A 124 -4.10 -25.43 -0.95
C ASN A 124 -2.68 -25.95 -1.24
N PRO A 125 -2.11 -25.73 -2.44
CA PRO A 125 -0.76 -26.20 -2.75
C PRO A 125 0.29 -25.44 -1.92
N MET A 126 1.27 -26.16 -1.38
CA MET A 126 2.38 -25.57 -0.60
C MET A 126 3.71 -25.74 -1.31
N ASN A 127 4.61 -24.78 -1.12
CA ASN A 127 6.01 -24.94 -1.49
C ASN A 127 6.68 -25.91 -0.50
N ALA A 128 7.55 -26.78 -0.99
CA ALA A 128 8.26 -27.77 -0.20
C ALA A 128 9.76 -27.72 -0.46
N LEU A 129 10.56 -27.96 0.59
CA LEU A 129 12.00 -28.14 0.49
C LEU A 129 12.38 -29.43 1.20
N ILE A 130 12.98 -30.35 0.44
CA ILE A 130 13.35 -31.69 0.91
C ILE A 130 14.86 -31.76 1.01
N ALA A 131 15.38 -32.04 2.20
CA ALA A 131 16.80 -32.32 2.43
C ALA A 131 17.02 -33.83 2.55
N LEU A 132 18.01 -34.37 1.84
CA LEU A 132 18.42 -35.78 1.91
C LEU A 132 19.87 -35.90 2.38
N GLY A 133 20.10 -36.68 3.44
CA GLY A 133 21.42 -36.97 4.02
C GLY A 133 21.58 -38.46 4.26
N GLY A 134 22.23 -39.16 3.33
CA GLY A 134 22.38 -40.62 3.38
C GLY A 134 21.02 -41.34 3.36
N PRO A 135 20.68 -42.16 4.38
CA PRO A 135 19.37 -42.79 4.49
C PRO A 135 18.28 -41.86 5.04
N LEU A 136 18.65 -40.73 5.66
CA LEU A 136 17.74 -39.81 6.32
C LEU A 136 17.20 -38.75 5.36
N ALA A 137 16.03 -38.21 5.69
CA ALA A 137 15.41 -37.08 5.03
C ALA A 137 14.76 -36.14 6.04
N ALA A 138 14.61 -34.87 5.67
CA ALA A 138 13.86 -33.86 6.41
C ALA A 138 13.07 -32.99 5.42
N VAL A 139 11.86 -32.57 5.80
CA VAL A 139 10.90 -31.87 4.95
C VAL A 139 10.48 -30.56 5.60
N MET A 140 10.48 -29.47 4.84
CA MET A 140 9.87 -28.20 5.26
C MET A 140 8.79 -27.81 4.25
N LEU A 141 7.67 -27.27 4.73
CA LEU A 141 6.62 -26.65 3.91
C LEU A 141 6.54 -25.16 4.18
N SER A 142 6.11 -24.38 3.18
CA SER A 142 5.72 -22.98 3.35
C SER A 142 4.67 -22.56 2.33
N ARG A 143 3.83 -21.59 2.69
CA ARG A 143 2.90 -20.89 1.79
C ARG A 143 3.66 -20.09 0.71
N ARG A 144 4.91 -19.67 0.98
CA ARG A 144 5.74 -18.85 0.08
C ARG A 144 6.93 -19.65 -0.48
N PRO A 145 7.56 -19.21 -1.60
CA PRO A 145 8.76 -19.87 -2.14
C PRO A 145 9.89 -19.93 -1.10
N ILE A 146 10.42 -21.13 -0.84
CA ILE A 146 11.36 -21.36 0.26
C ILE A 146 12.76 -20.82 -0.10
N THR A 147 13.25 -19.89 0.71
CA THR A 147 14.53 -19.19 0.48
C THR A 147 15.75 -20.01 0.95
N ALA A 148 16.95 -19.54 0.62
CA ALA A 148 18.20 -20.26 0.91
C ALA A 148 18.51 -20.43 2.41
N SER A 149 17.96 -19.59 3.30
CA SER A 149 18.17 -19.70 4.76
C SER A 149 17.62 -21.01 5.34
N ALA A 150 16.48 -21.48 4.83
CA ALA A 150 15.85 -22.73 5.25
C ALA A 150 16.76 -23.97 5.07
N ARG A 151 17.69 -23.93 4.11
CA ARG A 151 18.68 -25.00 3.90
C ARG A 151 19.59 -25.18 5.12
N LYS A 152 19.95 -24.09 5.80
CA LYS A 152 20.78 -24.11 7.03
C LYS A 152 20.01 -24.70 8.21
N LEU A 153 18.70 -24.48 8.28
CA LEU A 153 17.84 -25.06 9.31
C LEU A 153 17.69 -26.56 9.08
N LEU A 154 17.29 -26.98 7.87
CA LEU A 154 17.24 -28.39 7.49
C LEU A 154 18.59 -29.11 7.65
N ALA A 155 19.72 -28.41 7.52
CA ALA A 155 21.04 -29.00 7.78
C ALA A 155 21.25 -29.43 9.24
N GLY A 156 20.55 -28.82 10.19
CA GLY A 156 20.65 -29.14 11.63
C GLY A 156 20.00 -30.47 12.02
N GLU A 157 19.17 -31.07 11.15
CA GLU A 157 18.55 -32.39 11.38
C GLU A 157 19.46 -33.58 11.07
N PHE A 158 20.71 -33.33 10.67
CA PHE A 158 21.69 -34.34 10.25
C PHE A 158 23.03 -34.16 10.98
N ASP A 159 23.62 -35.26 11.45
CA ASP A 159 24.93 -35.30 12.11
C ASP A 159 26.12 -35.10 11.15
N GLY A 160 25.95 -34.28 10.11
CA GLY A 160 26.91 -33.99 9.05
C GLY A 160 26.74 -34.82 7.77
N GLY A 161 27.73 -34.72 6.88
CA GLY A 161 27.75 -35.37 5.57
C GLY A 161 27.24 -34.48 4.42
N SER A 162 27.18 -35.04 3.20
CA SER A 162 26.77 -34.32 1.99
C SER A 162 25.25 -34.29 1.85
N ILE A 163 24.62 -33.19 2.29
CA ILE A 163 23.17 -33.00 2.19
C ILE A 163 22.80 -32.48 0.79
N LYS A 164 21.83 -33.14 0.14
CA LYS A 164 21.23 -32.69 -1.13
C LYS A 164 19.87 -32.05 -0.86
N TYR A 165 19.58 -30.93 -1.51
CA TYR A 165 18.33 -30.19 -1.37
C TYR A 165 17.53 -30.23 -2.66
N PHE A 166 16.26 -30.60 -2.58
CA PHE A 166 15.33 -30.67 -3.69
C PHE A 166 14.17 -29.71 -3.43
N PRO A 167 13.98 -28.66 -4.26
CA PRO A 167 12.74 -27.89 -4.25
C PRO A 167 11.60 -28.78 -4.79
N ALA A 168 10.42 -28.61 -4.22
CA ALA A 168 9.24 -29.41 -4.56
C ALA A 168 7.95 -28.62 -4.32
N GLN A 169 6.82 -29.14 -4.79
CA GLN A 169 5.49 -28.67 -4.40
C GLN A 169 4.76 -29.80 -3.68
N CYS A 170 4.05 -29.51 -2.59
CA CYS A 170 3.22 -30.48 -1.87
C CYS A 170 1.73 -30.21 -2.12
N ILE A 171 1.04 -31.21 -2.63
CA ILE A 171 -0.39 -31.18 -3.00
C ILE A 171 -1.11 -32.41 -2.44
N PHE A 172 -2.44 -32.36 -2.31
CA PHE A 172 -3.25 -33.51 -1.89
C PHE A 172 -4.04 -34.08 -3.07
N GLU A 173 -3.63 -35.24 -3.56
CA GLU A 173 -4.27 -35.95 -4.68
C GLU A 173 -4.24 -37.46 -4.45
N ALA A 174 -5.15 -38.21 -5.08
CA ALA A 174 -5.33 -39.66 -4.85
C ALA A 174 -5.43 -40.06 -3.35
N ASN A 175 -6.00 -39.19 -2.51
CA ASN A 175 -6.09 -39.35 -1.05
C ASN A 175 -4.72 -39.49 -0.32
N ALA A 176 -3.68 -38.86 -0.87
CA ALA A 176 -2.33 -38.83 -0.32
C ALA A 176 -1.65 -37.46 -0.53
N TYR A 177 -0.65 -37.18 0.31
CA TYR A 177 0.23 -36.03 0.14
C TYR A 177 1.26 -36.37 -0.94
N THR A 178 1.11 -35.76 -2.10
CA THR A 178 1.99 -35.98 -3.26
C THR A 178 2.99 -34.85 -3.35
N PHE A 179 4.28 -35.19 -3.29
CA PHE A 179 5.38 -34.26 -3.50
C PHE A 179 5.79 -34.28 -4.97
N VAL A 180 5.72 -33.12 -5.63
CA VAL A 180 6.11 -32.93 -7.03
C VAL A 180 7.55 -32.44 -7.07
N LEU A 181 8.46 -33.21 -7.68
CA LEU A 181 9.88 -32.87 -7.79
C LEU A 181 10.30 -32.78 -9.26
N GLU A 182 11.22 -31.87 -9.58
CA GLU A 182 11.84 -31.80 -10.92
C GLU A 182 12.63 -33.07 -11.26
N THR A 183 13.32 -33.65 -10.26
CA THR A 183 14.04 -34.92 -10.38
C THR A 183 13.60 -35.86 -9.26
N LEU A 184 13.21 -37.10 -9.57
CA LEU A 184 12.89 -38.14 -8.59
C LEU A 184 14.15 -38.90 -8.12
N PRO A 185 14.53 -38.83 -6.83
CA PRO A 185 15.49 -39.76 -6.24
C PRO A 185 14.81 -41.11 -5.96
N ALA A 186 15.45 -42.23 -6.25
CA ALA A 186 14.85 -43.55 -6.01
C ALA A 186 14.48 -43.77 -4.52
N GLY A 187 13.25 -44.25 -4.27
CA GLY A 187 12.70 -44.49 -2.95
C GLY A 187 12.56 -43.21 -2.11
N ILE A 188 12.14 -42.11 -2.73
CA ILE A 188 11.93 -40.83 -2.07
C ILE A 188 10.63 -40.83 -1.26
N ALA A 189 9.54 -41.46 -1.74
CA ALA A 189 8.27 -41.54 -1.02
C ALA A 189 8.44 -42.20 0.35
N LYS A 190 9.20 -43.30 0.42
CA LYS A 190 9.56 -44.00 1.67
C LYS A 190 10.32 -43.10 2.66
N LYS A 191 11.27 -42.31 2.15
CA LYS A 191 12.08 -41.38 2.95
C LYS A 191 11.25 -40.20 3.46
N LEU A 192 10.36 -39.65 2.64
CA LEU A 192 9.43 -38.58 3.02
C LEU A 192 8.42 -39.06 4.09
N LYS A 193 7.87 -40.26 3.93
CA LYS A 193 6.99 -40.92 4.91
C LYS A 193 7.69 -41.11 6.27
N ALA A 194 8.96 -41.53 6.28
CA ALA A 194 9.77 -41.64 7.48
C ALA A 194 10.12 -40.28 8.10
N ALA A 195 10.48 -39.28 7.27
CA ALA A 195 10.80 -37.92 7.71
C ALA A 195 9.60 -37.24 8.40
N LEU A 196 8.43 -37.23 7.75
CA LEU A 196 7.22 -36.62 8.31
C LEU A 196 6.75 -37.30 9.61
N LEU A 197 6.99 -38.61 9.73
CA LEU A 197 6.73 -39.36 10.98
C LEU A 197 7.71 -38.97 12.09
N LYS A 198 9.01 -38.82 11.80
CA LYS A 198 10.02 -38.28 12.76
C LYS A 198 9.66 -36.85 13.19
N GLN A 199 9.18 -36.04 12.26
CA GLN A 199 9.00 -34.60 12.42
C GLN A 199 7.68 -34.20 13.12
N THR A 200 6.59 -34.95 12.90
CA THR A 200 5.25 -34.56 13.38
C THR A 200 4.52 -35.63 14.20
N GLU A 201 5.22 -36.75 14.46
CA GLU A 201 4.71 -37.95 15.15
C GLU A 201 3.44 -38.58 14.52
N GLN A 202 3.06 -38.14 13.31
CA GLN A 202 1.86 -38.57 12.60
C GLN A 202 2.22 -39.37 11.34
N ARG A 203 1.39 -40.40 11.06
CA ARG A 203 1.49 -41.21 9.84
C ARG A 203 0.65 -40.57 8.74
N TYR A 204 1.29 -40.19 7.64
CA TYR A 204 0.61 -39.71 6.43
C TYR A 204 0.75 -40.73 5.29
N LYS A 205 -0.24 -40.76 4.39
CA LYS A 205 -0.07 -41.38 3.07
C LYS A 205 0.75 -40.42 2.21
N VAL A 206 1.90 -40.86 1.72
CA VAL A 206 2.86 -40.02 0.99
C VAL A 206 3.20 -40.66 -0.35
N ARG A 207 3.17 -39.85 -1.41
CA ARG A 207 3.56 -40.22 -2.77
C ARG A 207 4.57 -39.19 -3.28
N ALA A 208 5.36 -39.54 -4.27
CA ALA A 208 6.19 -38.58 -4.99
C ALA A 208 5.99 -38.73 -6.50
N ARG A 209 6.00 -37.62 -7.22
CA ARG A 209 5.95 -37.61 -8.69
C ARG A 209 7.00 -36.70 -9.31
N GLY A 210 7.37 -36.99 -10.54
CA GLY A 210 8.30 -36.19 -11.32
C GLY A 210 7.66 -34.91 -11.89
N ALA A 211 8.38 -34.27 -12.80
CA ALA A 211 7.82 -33.26 -13.69
C ALA A 211 6.85 -33.88 -14.72
N ASP A 212 7.07 -35.14 -15.10
CA ASP A 212 6.11 -35.95 -15.87
C ASP A 212 5.07 -36.58 -14.91
N PRO A 213 3.76 -36.38 -15.10
CA PRO A 213 2.70 -37.00 -14.28
C PRO A 213 2.71 -38.54 -14.27
N ASN A 214 3.37 -39.19 -15.22
CA ASN A 214 3.45 -40.65 -15.32
C ASN A 214 4.60 -41.23 -14.46
N GLU A 215 5.60 -40.44 -14.09
CA GLU A 215 6.67 -40.87 -13.18
C GLU A 215 6.20 -40.72 -11.73
N VAL A 216 5.80 -41.83 -11.10
CA VAL A 216 5.32 -41.86 -9.71
C VAL A 216 6.09 -42.89 -8.88
N ASP A 217 6.67 -42.43 -7.77
CA ASP A 217 7.21 -43.26 -6.70
C ASP A 217 6.15 -43.34 -5.58
N ASP A 218 5.58 -44.53 -5.40
CA ASP A 218 4.56 -44.83 -4.39
C ASP A 218 5.09 -45.96 -3.50
N ASP A 219 5.00 -45.81 -2.17
CA ASP A 219 5.79 -46.62 -1.22
C ASP A 219 5.27 -48.07 -1.03
N GLY A 220 4.39 -48.55 -1.90
CA GLY A 220 3.96 -49.95 -2.01
C GLY A 220 3.14 -50.52 -0.86
N ASP A 221 3.14 -49.89 0.33
CA ASP A 221 2.42 -50.30 1.54
C ASP A 221 0.89 -50.09 1.45
N LEU A 222 0.26 -50.64 0.41
CA LEU A 222 -1.15 -51.04 0.44
C LEU A 222 -1.27 -52.34 1.25
N VAL A 223 -0.99 -52.26 2.54
CA VAL A 223 -1.48 -53.25 3.50
C VAL A 223 -2.97 -52.97 3.68
N GLU A 224 -3.80 -53.73 2.97
CA GLU A 224 -5.24 -53.77 3.20
C GLU A 224 -5.52 -54.40 4.58
N THR A 225 -5.54 -53.57 5.61
CA THR A 225 -6.18 -53.89 6.88
C THR A 225 -7.64 -53.45 6.84
N GLU A 226 -8.43 -54.20 6.07
CA GLU A 226 -9.88 -54.25 6.24
C GLU A 226 -10.22 -54.90 7.59
N ASP A 227 -10.07 -54.14 8.67
CA ASP A 227 -10.53 -54.55 10.00
C ASP A 227 -11.16 -53.34 10.72
N ARG A 228 -12.28 -52.87 10.15
CA ARG A 228 -13.22 -51.99 10.84
C ARG A 228 -14.55 -52.71 10.96
N ALA A 229 -14.89 -53.08 12.20
CA ALA A 229 -16.09 -53.83 12.54
C ALA A 229 -17.38 -53.19 11.99
N ALA A 230 -18.36 -54.05 11.71
CA ALA A 230 -19.63 -53.69 11.11
C ALA A 230 -20.48 -52.77 12.00
N ASP A 231 -21.17 -51.82 11.36
CA ASP A 231 -22.32 -51.09 11.89
C ASP A 231 -23.50 -51.32 10.92
N PRO A 232 -24.70 -51.76 11.37
CA PRO A 232 -25.67 -52.40 10.47
C PRO A 232 -26.67 -51.46 9.79
N ALA A 233 -26.88 -51.71 8.50
CA ALA A 233 -28.13 -51.57 7.74
C ALA A 233 -29.15 -50.47 8.17
N ALA A 234 -29.03 -49.28 7.59
CA ALA A 234 -30.11 -48.28 7.56
C ALA A 234 -31.04 -48.53 6.35
N ALA A 235 -32.08 -49.33 6.54
CA ALA A 235 -33.20 -49.46 5.59
C ALA A 235 -34.39 -48.60 6.06
N ALA A 236 -35.07 -47.90 5.14
CA ALA A 236 -36.31 -47.19 5.43
C ALA A 236 -37.47 -48.18 5.66
N PRO A 237 -38.51 -47.84 6.45
CA PRO A 237 -39.58 -47.01 5.88
C PRO A 237 -40.23 -45.99 6.84
N ALA A 238 -41.16 -45.19 6.29
CA ALA A 238 -42.17 -44.40 7.01
C ALA A 238 -43.47 -45.25 7.25
N PRO A 239 -44.64 -44.76 7.72
CA PRO A 239 -45.04 -43.37 8.06
C PRO A 239 -45.96 -43.19 9.32
N ALA A 240 -46.48 -41.96 9.48
CA ALA A 240 -47.81 -41.58 10.00
C ALA A 240 -48.16 -41.59 11.52
N ARG A 241 -48.42 -40.38 12.04
CA ARG A 241 -49.54 -39.94 12.93
C ARG A 241 -49.43 -38.41 13.09
N GLU A 242 -50.37 -37.52 12.73
CA GLU A 242 -51.81 -37.37 13.04
C GLU A 242 -52.14 -36.72 14.40
N VAL A 243 -52.42 -35.39 14.36
CA VAL A 243 -53.44 -34.57 15.09
C VAL A 243 -53.58 -34.66 16.64
N PRO A 244 -54.30 -33.74 17.34
CA PRO A 244 -55.14 -32.61 16.89
C PRO A 244 -54.78 -31.22 17.47
N ALA A 245 -55.58 -30.22 17.12
CA ALA A 245 -55.55 -28.83 17.63
C ALA A 245 -56.81 -28.48 18.44
N ALA A 246 -56.71 -27.47 19.32
CA ALA A 246 -57.79 -26.68 19.96
C ALA A 246 -57.16 -25.69 20.99
N GLU A 247 -57.79 -24.63 21.50
CA GLU A 247 -58.78 -23.64 21.03
C GLU A 247 -58.87 -22.52 22.12
N ALA A 248 -59.62 -21.43 21.89
CA ALA A 248 -60.05 -20.39 22.87
C ALA A 248 -58.95 -19.42 23.39
N ALA A 249 -59.04 -18.08 23.19
CA ALA A 249 -59.99 -17.07 23.72
C ALA A 249 -59.61 -16.56 25.13
N ALA A 250 -59.90 -15.32 25.57
CA ALA A 250 -60.25 -14.04 24.92
C ALA A 250 -60.23 -12.90 25.98
N ALA A 251 -60.41 -11.63 25.56
CA ALA A 251 -60.77 -10.46 26.38
C ALA A 251 -59.70 -9.92 27.38
N ALA A 252 -59.72 -8.64 27.81
CA ALA A 252 -60.26 -7.39 27.23
C ALA A 252 -59.80 -6.14 28.03
N ARG A 253 -60.05 -4.94 27.47
CA ARG A 253 -60.12 -3.59 28.12
C ARG A 253 -58.81 -2.94 28.60
N ALA A 254 -58.72 -1.61 28.79
CA ALA A 254 -59.38 -0.44 28.15
C ALA A 254 -58.86 0.87 28.80
N GLU A 255 -58.76 1.97 28.03
CA GLU A 255 -58.85 3.39 28.49
C GLU A 255 -57.75 3.88 29.50
N ARG A 256 -57.41 5.16 29.72
CA ARG A 256 -57.76 6.54 29.26
C ARG A 256 -56.57 7.48 29.64
N ASP A 257 -56.41 8.75 29.27
CA ASP A 257 -57.14 9.77 28.46
C ASP A 257 -56.06 10.68 27.76
N GLU A 258 -56.32 11.52 26.75
CA GLU A 258 -56.70 12.97 26.82
C GLU A 258 -56.09 13.79 28.00
N ARG A 259 -55.67 15.06 27.89
CA ARG A 259 -55.67 16.13 26.85
C ARG A 259 -54.49 17.10 27.20
N THR A 260 -54.11 18.22 26.55
CA THR A 260 -54.73 19.16 25.58
C THR A 260 -53.63 19.94 24.82
N GLU A 261 -53.97 20.53 23.68
CA GLU A 261 -53.26 21.66 23.03
C GLU A 261 -53.78 23.04 23.56
N PRO A 262 -53.14 24.20 23.33
CA PRO A 262 -53.18 24.87 22.01
C PRO A 262 -51.92 25.70 21.59
N ALA A 263 -51.90 26.14 20.32
CA ALA A 263 -50.89 26.99 19.67
C ALA A 263 -51.28 28.51 19.71
N PRO A 264 -50.81 29.44 18.84
CA PRO A 264 -49.59 29.49 17.99
C PRO A 264 -48.81 30.85 18.01
N ALA A 265 -47.49 30.81 17.79
CA ALA A 265 -46.60 31.89 17.26
C ALA A 265 -45.20 31.26 16.99
N GLU A 266 -44.27 31.77 16.18
CA GLU A 266 -44.12 33.02 15.39
C GLU A 266 -43.22 32.72 14.16
N ALA A 267 -43.20 33.56 13.12
CA ALA A 267 -42.46 33.29 11.88
C ALA A 267 -41.09 34.03 11.79
N PRO A 268 -40.00 33.39 11.31
CA PRO A 268 -38.75 34.06 10.97
C PRO A 268 -38.74 34.61 9.53
N ALA A 269 -37.98 35.69 9.32
CA ALA A 269 -38.00 36.51 8.11
C ALA A 269 -37.26 35.92 6.89
N GLN A 270 -37.50 36.54 5.73
CA GLN A 270 -36.88 36.27 4.44
C GLN A 270 -35.34 36.37 4.49
N ALA A 271 -34.65 35.43 3.82
CA ALA A 271 -33.22 35.53 3.57
C ALA A 271 -32.92 36.47 2.39
N ALA A 272 -31.90 37.32 2.54
CA ALA A 272 -31.40 38.16 1.45
C ALA A 272 -30.51 37.35 0.47
N PRO A 273 -30.43 37.71 -0.82
CA PRO A 273 -29.65 36.96 -1.81
C PRO A 273 -28.13 37.04 -1.53
N ALA A 274 -27.43 35.94 -1.82
CA ALA A 274 -25.98 35.84 -1.62
C ALA A 274 -25.20 36.72 -2.61
N ALA A 275 -24.16 37.40 -2.12
CA ALA A 275 -23.16 38.04 -2.96
C ALA A 275 -22.22 36.97 -3.57
N PRO A 276 -21.72 37.16 -4.82
CA PRO A 276 -20.87 36.18 -5.48
C PRO A 276 -19.53 36.01 -4.75
N ALA A 277 -19.03 34.77 -4.69
CA ALA A 277 -17.76 34.45 -4.06
C ALA A 277 -16.59 35.09 -4.83
N ALA A 278 -15.71 35.78 -4.10
CA ALA A 278 -14.48 36.33 -4.68
C ALA A 278 -13.51 35.20 -5.05
N ALA A 279 -12.92 35.27 -6.25
CA ALA A 279 -11.92 34.32 -6.72
C ALA A 279 -10.70 34.29 -5.78
N PRO A 280 -10.02 33.13 -5.62
CA PRO A 280 -8.82 33.03 -4.80
C PRO A 280 -7.75 33.99 -5.32
N ALA A 281 -7.25 34.86 -4.44
CA ALA A 281 -6.19 35.80 -4.78
C ALA A 281 -4.94 35.04 -5.24
N ALA A 282 -4.39 35.42 -6.40
CA ALA A 282 -3.18 34.82 -6.94
C ALA A 282 -2.03 34.91 -5.92
N ALA A 283 -1.23 33.84 -5.82
CA ALA A 283 -0.07 33.82 -4.94
C ALA A 283 0.87 35.02 -5.25
N PRO A 284 1.40 35.70 -4.23
CA PRO A 284 2.30 36.83 -4.45
C PRO A 284 3.52 36.37 -5.25
N ALA A 285 3.89 37.15 -6.27
CA ALA A 285 5.06 36.86 -7.09
C ALA A 285 6.33 36.79 -6.21
N PRO A 286 7.26 35.86 -6.48
CA PRO A 286 8.45 35.67 -5.67
C PRO A 286 9.34 36.92 -5.68
N ASP A 287 9.99 37.17 -4.55
CA ASP A 287 10.85 38.35 -4.36
C ASP A 287 12.03 38.33 -5.36
N PRO A 288 12.28 39.41 -6.12
CA PRO A 288 13.40 39.48 -7.05
C PRO A 288 14.78 39.41 -6.37
N GLU A 289 14.92 39.68 -5.07
CA GLU A 289 16.14 39.39 -4.31
C GLU A 289 16.28 37.89 -4.00
N GLN A 290 15.18 37.20 -3.68
CA GLN A 290 15.19 35.74 -3.46
C GLN A 290 15.67 35.00 -4.71
N ALA A 291 15.08 35.31 -5.88
CA ALA A 291 15.46 34.68 -7.14
C ALA A 291 16.95 34.89 -7.50
N ARG A 292 17.52 36.04 -7.13
CA ARG A 292 18.97 36.33 -7.30
C ARG A 292 19.83 35.55 -6.31
N PHE A 293 19.37 35.38 -5.07
CA PHE A 293 20.06 34.56 -4.09
C PHE A 293 20.09 33.08 -4.51
N ASP A 294 18.95 32.51 -4.90
CA ASP A 294 18.83 31.10 -5.25
C ASP A 294 19.68 30.73 -6.49
N ALA A 295 19.69 31.59 -7.51
CA ALA A 295 20.58 31.42 -8.67
C ALA A 295 22.06 31.39 -8.27
N ARG A 296 22.50 32.38 -7.47
CA ARG A 296 23.90 32.50 -7.02
C ARG A 296 24.30 31.39 -6.03
N LEU A 297 23.35 30.88 -5.25
CA LEU A 297 23.54 29.71 -4.38
C LEU A 297 23.80 28.45 -5.22
N GLY A 298 23.10 28.28 -6.35
CA GLY A 298 23.35 27.22 -7.32
C GLY A 298 24.75 27.27 -7.92
N GLU A 299 25.18 28.44 -8.39
CA GLU A 299 26.54 28.67 -8.90
C GLU A 299 27.62 28.32 -7.86
N MET A 300 27.44 28.75 -6.62
CA MET A 300 28.40 28.49 -5.53
C MET A 300 28.45 27.01 -5.14
N ARG A 301 27.32 26.29 -5.11
CA ARG A 301 27.31 24.84 -4.89
C ARG A 301 28.09 24.11 -5.99
N ALA A 302 27.79 24.39 -7.25
CA ALA A 302 28.53 23.82 -8.39
C ALA A 302 30.03 24.21 -8.42
N ALA A 303 30.45 25.28 -7.75
CA ALA A 303 31.86 25.61 -7.55
C ALA A 303 32.49 24.84 -6.37
N ILE A 304 31.77 24.68 -5.25
CA ILE A 304 32.19 23.86 -4.11
C ILE A 304 32.38 22.40 -4.51
N ASP A 305 31.44 21.82 -5.28
CA ASP A 305 31.48 20.40 -5.66
C ASP A 305 32.70 20.09 -6.56
N ARG A 306 32.99 20.97 -7.54
CA ARG A 306 34.22 20.88 -8.35
C ARG A 306 35.49 21.05 -7.53
N PHE A 307 35.46 21.87 -6.48
CA PHE A 307 36.60 22.06 -5.58
C PHE A 307 36.77 20.86 -4.63
N ALA A 308 35.69 20.21 -4.21
CA ALA A 308 35.70 18.98 -3.43
C ALA A 308 36.24 17.78 -4.22
N ALA A 309 35.89 17.67 -5.51
CA ALA A 309 36.45 16.66 -6.41
C ALA A 309 37.98 16.73 -6.54
N SER A 310 38.60 17.89 -6.30
CA SER A 310 40.06 18.06 -6.28
C SER A 310 40.75 17.66 -4.96
N GLY A 311 40.03 17.06 -4.01
CA GLY A 311 40.59 16.51 -2.76
C GLY A 311 41.08 17.57 -1.75
N ALA A 312 40.73 18.84 -1.94
CA ALA A 312 41.27 19.94 -1.16
C ALA A 312 40.69 19.99 0.28
N ALA A 313 41.56 19.94 1.29
CA ALA A 313 41.17 19.95 2.71
C ALA A 313 40.42 21.22 3.17
N GLU A 314 40.41 22.30 2.38
CA GLU A 314 39.71 23.55 2.73
C GLU A 314 38.18 23.47 2.55
N VAL A 315 37.63 22.44 1.89
CA VAL A 315 36.17 22.24 1.69
C VAL A 315 35.39 22.30 3.02
N ALA A 316 35.96 21.76 4.09
CA ALA A 316 35.36 21.78 5.43
C ALA A 316 35.13 23.21 5.98
N LYS A 317 35.86 24.22 5.46
CA LYS A 317 35.73 25.64 5.83
C LYS A 317 34.62 26.35 5.04
N LEU A 318 34.22 25.80 3.89
CA LEU A 318 33.21 26.40 3.00
C LEU A 318 31.78 26.14 3.53
N LYS A 319 31.54 24.94 4.07
CA LYS A 319 30.20 24.54 4.54
C LYS A 319 29.60 25.52 5.59
N PRO A 320 30.30 25.92 6.67
CA PRO A 320 29.71 26.83 7.67
C PRO A 320 29.29 28.20 7.09
N LEU A 321 29.97 28.68 6.04
CA LEU A 321 29.62 29.93 5.36
C LEU A 321 28.42 29.76 4.42
N LEU A 322 28.29 28.60 3.77
CA LEU A 322 27.12 28.24 2.98
C LEU A 322 25.88 28.06 3.87
N ASP A 323 26.04 27.37 5.00
CA ASP A 323 25.00 27.19 6.02
C ASP A 323 24.55 28.56 6.57
N PHE A 324 25.49 29.46 6.91
CA PHE A 324 25.20 30.86 7.29
C PHE A 324 24.44 31.63 6.21
N ALA A 325 24.87 31.54 4.94
CA ALA A 325 24.21 32.22 3.83
C ALA A 325 22.76 31.75 3.65
N THR A 326 22.52 30.44 3.67
CA THR A 326 21.16 29.87 3.55
C THR A 326 20.27 30.20 4.75
N GLY A 327 20.82 30.20 5.98
CA GLY A 327 20.10 30.65 7.16
C GLY A 327 19.67 32.12 7.05
N LYS A 328 20.56 33.00 6.57
CA LYS A 328 20.20 34.42 6.36
C LYS A 328 19.17 34.63 5.24
N ALA A 329 19.14 33.78 4.22
CA ALA A 329 18.08 33.83 3.22
C ALA A 329 16.72 33.37 3.80
N ALA A 330 16.71 32.34 4.66
CA ALA A 330 15.50 31.90 5.35
C ALA A 330 14.94 32.95 6.33
N ASP A 331 15.81 33.78 6.93
CA ASP A 331 15.41 34.96 7.71
C ASP A 331 14.87 36.14 6.85
N GLY A 332 14.86 36.02 5.51
CA GLY A 332 14.56 37.13 4.59
C GLY A 332 15.68 38.18 4.48
N LEU A 333 16.88 37.91 5.00
CA LEU A 333 18.01 38.84 5.06
C LEU A 333 18.96 38.67 3.87
N TYR A 334 18.43 38.73 2.64
CA TYR A 334 19.15 38.43 1.39
C TYR A 334 20.47 39.20 1.22
N ARG A 335 20.53 40.46 1.67
CA ARG A 335 21.77 41.26 1.67
C ARG A 335 22.90 40.63 2.51
N ALA A 336 22.57 40.04 3.66
CA ALA A 336 23.54 39.32 4.50
C ALA A 336 23.83 37.92 3.94
N ALA A 337 22.84 37.27 3.32
CA ALA A 337 22.99 35.99 2.64
C ALA A 337 24.00 36.09 1.47
N HIS A 338 23.90 37.13 0.65
CA HIS A 338 24.87 37.41 -0.42
C HIS A 338 26.29 37.66 0.09
N GLN A 339 26.48 38.35 1.22
CA GLN A 339 27.80 38.51 1.84
C GLN A 339 28.41 37.17 2.29
N GLY A 340 27.58 36.22 2.71
CA GLY A 340 28.02 34.83 2.95
C GLY A 340 28.52 34.15 1.68
N LEU A 341 27.81 34.31 0.56
CA LEU A 341 28.25 33.79 -0.74
C LEU A 341 29.53 34.48 -1.27
N ASP A 342 29.71 35.78 -1.04
CA ASP A 342 30.95 36.49 -1.36
C ASP A 342 32.15 35.93 -0.58
N ALA A 343 31.96 35.58 0.70
CA ALA A 343 33.00 34.94 1.52
C ALA A 343 33.34 33.51 1.03
N VAL A 344 32.35 32.73 0.59
CA VAL A 344 32.55 31.42 -0.05
C VAL A 344 33.35 31.57 -1.35
N ALA A 345 32.94 32.49 -2.23
CA ALA A 345 33.62 32.76 -3.50
C ALA A 345 35.09 33.14 -3.30
N LYS A 346 35.38 34.02 -2.33
CA LYS A 346 36.74 34.47 -2.01
C LYS A 346 37.63 33.37 -1.41
N LEU A 347 37.06 32.40 -0.68
CA LEU A 347 37.81 31.23 -0.23
C LEU A 347 38.10 30.26 -1.38
N LEU A 348 37.13 30.03 -2.28
CA LEU A 348 37.34 29.24 -3.50
C LEU A 348 38.42 29.84 -4.40
N GLU A 349 38.39 31.16 -4.63
CA GLU A 349 39.42 31.89 -5.38
C GLU A 349 40.80 31.74 -4.73
N LYS A 350 40.90 32.00 -3.41
CA LYS A 350 42.15 31.87 -2.67
C LYS A 350 42.71 30.44 -2.73
N ALA A 351 41.85 29.44 -2.62
CA ALA A 351 42.26 28.04 -2.59
C ALA A 351 42.57 27.49 -3.99
N ALA A 352 41.99 28.06 -5.05
CA ALA A 352 42.42 27.84 -6.44
C ALA A 352 43.76 28.53 -6.77
N ALA A 353 44.06 29.65 -6.09
CA ALA A 353 45.34 30.36 -6.19
C ALA A 353 46.46 29.80 -5.29
N ALA A 354 46.16 28.84 -4.42
CA ALA A 354 47.19 28.10 -3.70
C ALA A 354 48.01 27.26 -4.70
N PRO A 355 49.34 27.10 -4.49
CA PRO A 355 50.12 26.23 -5.35
C PRO A 355 49.54 24.81 -5.26
N ARG A 356 49.01 24.30 -6.38
CA ARG A 356 48.57 22.91 -6.48
C ARG A 356 49.70 22.01 -5.99
N ALA A 357 49.37 21.03 -5.15
CA ALA A 357 50.26 19.91 -4.89
C ALA A 357 50.71 19.32 -6.24
N GLU A 358 51.95 18.80 -6.30
CA GLU A 358 52.49 18.22 -7.53
C GLU A 358 51.48 17.24 -8.13
N ALA A 359 51.23 17.38 -9.44
CA ALA A 359 50.20 16.59 -10.09
C ALA A 359 50.45 15.09 -9.85
N PRO A 360 49.43 14.31 -9.47
CA PRO A 360 49.61 12.91 -9.10
C PRO A 360 50.33 12.18 -10.23
N SER A 361 51.27 11.30 -9.89
CA SER A 361 52.11 10.67 -10.90
C SER A 361 51.24 9.92 -11.91
N GLY A 362 51.72 9.79 -13.15
CA GLY A 362 50.94 9.12 -14.21
C GLY A 362 50.51 7.67 -13.86
N ALA A 363 51.19 7.05 -12.89
CA ALA A 363 50.80 5.76 -12.31
C ALA A 363 49.59 5.87 -11.37
N GLU A 364 49.55 6.88 -10.49
CA GLU A 364 48.45 7.14 -9.54
C GLU A 364 47.19 7.62 -10.27
N ALA A 365 47.34 8.53 -11.24
CA ALA A 365 46.24 8.98 -12.10
C ALA A 365 45.60 7.80 -12.86
N MET A 366 46.44 6.93 -13.46
CA MET A 366 45.98 5.70 -14.12
C MET A 366 45.34 4.69 -13.13
N ALA A 367 45.79 4.63 -11.88
CA ALA A 367 45.19 3.76 -10.86
C ALA A 367 43.79 4.24 -10.45
N GLY A 368 43.63 5.54 -10.15
CA GLY A 368 42.32 6.14 -9.83
C GLY A 368 41.33 6.02 -11.00
N PHE A 369 41.80 6.28 -12.23
CA PHE A 369 41.00 6.11 -13.45
C PHE A 369 40.50 4.66 -13.64
N LYS A 370 41.37 3.66 -13.46
CA LYS A 370 41.00 2.24 -13.55
C LYS A 370 39.97 1.82 -12.51
N ALA A 371 40.09 2.32 -11.27
CA ALA A 371 39.10 2.06 -10.22
C ALA A 371 37.72 2.61 -10.60
N ARG A 372 37.66 3.87 -11.06
CA ARG A 372 36.42 4.54 -11.48
C ARG A 372 35.75 3.82 -12.66
N ILE A 373 36.51 3.44 -13.70
CA ILE A 373 35.97 2.64 -14.81
C ILE A 373 35.46 1.27 -14.36
N THR A 374 36.12 0.61 -13.41
CA THR A 374 35.67 -0.70 -12.91
C THR A 374 34.29 -0.59 -12.26
N GLN A 375 34.08 0.44 -11.44
CA GLN A 375 32.78 0.73 -10.81
C GLN A 375 31.70 1.08 -11.86
N LEU A 376 32.00 1.98 -12.80
CA LEU A 376 31.04 2.43 -13.81
C LEU A 376 30.70 1.37 -14.86
N THR A 377 31.61 0.44 -15.14
CA THR A 377 31.34 -0.67 -16.07
C THR A 377 30.21 -1.57 -15.54
N ALA A 378 30.14 -1.79 -14.22
CA ALA A 378 29.07 -2.59 -13.61
C ALA A 378 27.70 -1.91 -13.67
N THR A 379 27.62 -0.63 -13.31
CA THR A 379 26.37 0.14 -13.35
C THR A 379 25.88 0.38 -14.78
N LEU A 380 26.78 0.68 -15.71
CA LEU A 380 26.45 0.86 -17.12
C LEU A 380 26.05 -0.46 -17.80
N LYS A 381 26.66 -1.58 -17.42
CA LYS A 381 26.19 -2.91 -17.86
C LYS A 381 24.76 -3.17 -17.39
N SER A 382 24.45 -2.93 -16.11
CA SER A 382 23.09 -3.08 -15.58
C SER A 382 22.09 -2.15 -16.28
N ALA A 383 22.50 -0.92 -16.63
CA ALA A 383 21.67 0.01 -17.39
C ALA A 383 21.39 -0.44 -18.84
N LEU A 384 22.34 -1.13 -19.49
CA LEU A 384 22.16 -1.77 -20.80
C LEU A 384 21.24 -2.99 -20.72
N GLU A 385 21.42 -3.84 -19.71
CA GLU A 385 20.57 -5.02 -19.47
C GLU A 385 19.13 -4.63 -19.09
N ALA A 386 18.95 -3.47 -18.44
CA ALA A 386 17.66 -2.85 -18.18
C ALA A 386 17.09 -2.02 -19.36
N GLY A 387 17.74 -2.04 -20.54
CA GLY A 387 17.23 -1.41 -21.76
C GLY A 387 17.12 0.12 -21.72
N ARG A 388 17.90 0.83 -20.88
CA ARG A 388 17.73 2.28 -20.69
C ARG A 388 18.17 3.10 -21.93
N ASP A 389 17.35 4.08 -22.31
CA ASP A 389 17.64 4.99 -23.42
C ASP A 389 18.96 5.75 -23.22
N GLY A 390 19.78 5.79 -24.27
CA GLY A 390 21.12 6.39 -24.23
C GLY A 390 22.22 5.52 -23.61
N ALA A 391 21.92 4.36 -23.00
CA ALA A 391 22.94 3.49 -22.39
C ALA A 391 23.99 3.00 -23.41
N ALA A 392 23.58 2.79 -24.68
CA ALA A 392 24.48 2.45 -25.77
C ALA A 392 25.45 3.60 -26.12
N GLU A 393 24.99 4.86 -26.04
CA GLU A 393 25.83 6.03 -26.25
C GLU A 393 26.83 6.21 -25.10
N GLN A 394 26.37 6.03 -23.84
CA GLN A 394 27.28 6.08 -22.69
C GLN A 394 28.33 4.96 -22.72
N ARG A 395 28.03 3.80 -23.33
CA ARG A 395 29.03 2.75 -23.62
C ARG A 395 30.08 3.20 -24.64
N ALA A 396 29.69 3.99 -25.65
CA ALA A 396 30.64 4.58 -26.59
C ALA A 396 31.51 5.66 -25.89
N ARG A 397 30.93 6.51 -25.05
CA ARG A 397 31.68 7.49 -24.23
C ARG A 397 32.65 6.81 -23.25
N MET A 398 32.27 5.67 -22.66
CA MET A 398 33.17 4.86 -21.81
C MET A 398 34.41 4.38 -22.60
N ALA A 399 34.23 3.93 -23.85
CA ALA A 399 35.34 3.54 -24.71
C ALA A 399 36.23 4.73 -25.12
N GLN A 400 35.64 5.92 -25.33
CA GLN A 400 36.38 7.16 -25.55
C GLN A 400 37.22 7.55 -24.33
N ALA A 401 36.69 7.42 -23.11
CA ALA A 401 37.42 7.68 -21.88
C ALA A 401 38.65 6.76 -21.73
N VAL A 402 38.49 5.45 -22.00
CA VAL A 402 39.61 4.50 -22.04
C VAL A 402 40.68 4.92 -23.06
N ALA A 403 40.26 5.38 -24.25
CA ALA A 403 41.18 5.82 -25.30
C ALA A 403 41.90 7.14 -24.95
N ALA A 404 41.27 8.06 -24.23
CA ALA A 404 41.88 9.29 -23.73
C ALA A 404 42.93 9.00 -22.62
N ALA A 405 42.58 8.18 -21.63
CA ALA A 405 43.53 7.76 -20.59
C ALA A 405 44.71 6.94 -21.15
N GLY A 406 44.51 6.17 -22.22
CA GLY A 406 45.59 5.49 -22.95
C GLY A 406 46.60 6.46 -23.61
N LYS A 407 46.19 7.71 -23.88
CA LYS A 407 47.06 8.80 -24.35
C LYS A 407 47.59 9.68 -23.20
N GLN A 408 47.36 9.30 -21.95
CA GLN A 408 47.60 10.11 -20.73
C GLN A 408 46.77 11.41 -20.66
N ALA A 409 45.73 11.56 -21.48
CA ALA A 409 44.79 12.69 -21.42
C ALA A 409 43.75 12.47 -20.30
N PHE A 410 44.22 12.43 -19.05
CA PHE A 410 43.38 12.06 -17.90
C PHE A 410 42.25 13.06 -17.61
N ASP A 411 42.43 14.36 -17.88
CA ASP A 411 41.37 15.37 -17.72
C ASP A 411 40.20 15.13 -18.69
N GLU A 412 40.50 14.86 -19.97
CA GLU A 412 39.51 14.48 -20.99
C GLU A 412 38.81 13.17 -20.60
N ALA A 413 39.60 12.18 -20.16
CA ALA A 413 39.09 10.89 -19.74
C ALA A 413 38.15 11.01 -18.52
N HIS A 414 38.48 11.84 -17.53
CA HIS A 414 37.64 12.07 -16.36
C HIS A 414 36.37 12.85 -16.72
N GLY A 415 36.43 13.89 -17.55
CA GLY A 415 35.23 14.62 -18.00
C GLY A 415 34.23 13.73 -18.74
N LEU A 416 34.71 12.72 -19.49
CA LEU A 416 33.86 11.70 -20.10
C LEU A 416 33.21 10.76 -19.06
N LEU A 417 33.90 10.41 -17.97
CA LEU A 417 33.31 9.64 -16.88
C LEU A 417 32.32 10.45 -16.04
N ASP A 418 32.59 11.75 -15.80
CA ASP A 418 31.68 12.67 -15.12
C ASP A 418 30.33 12.74 -15.85
N GLY A 419 30.34 12.81 -17.18
CA GLY A 419 29.13 12.81 -18.01
C GLY A 419 28.33 11.50 -17.94
N ILE A 420 29.00 10.36 -17.80
CA ILE A 420 28.36 9.04 -17.64
C ILE A 420 27.75 8.90 -16.24
N GLU A 421 28.44 9.39 -15.20
CA GLU A 421 27.94 9.42 -13.82
C GLU A 421 26.73 10.34 -13.68
N ALA A 422 26.75 11.53 -14.29
CA ALA A 422 25.61 12.44 -14.32
C ALA A 422 24.38 11.77 -14.97
N TRP A 423 24.55 11.13 -16.14
CA TRP A 423 23.46 10.39 -16.79
C TRP A 423 22.95 9.22 -15.94
N LEU A 424 23.85 8.44 -15.31
CA LEU A 424 23.47 7.36 -14.40
C LEU A 424 22.67 7.87 -13.19
N ALA A 425 23.05 9.02 -12.63
CA ALA A 425 22.35 9.66 -11.52
C ALA A 425 20.96 10.16 -11.92
N THR A 426 20.82 10.84 -13.07
CA THR A 426 19.51 11.24 -13.62
C THR A 426 18.61 10.03 -13.88
N ALA A 427 19.17 8.96 -14.48
CA ALA A 427 18.42 7.73 -14.75
C ALA A 427 18.06 6.95 -13.48
N ALA A 428 18.83 7.08 -12.39
CA ALA A 428 18.47 6.55 -11.08
C ALA A 428 17.36 7.37 -10.39
N ALA A 429 17.41 8.71 -10.48
CA ALA A 429 16.37 9.59 -9.95
C ALA A 429 15.02 9.38 -10.65
N SER A 430 15.02 9.26 -11.99
CA SER A 430 13.82 8.93 -12.78
C SER A 430 13.21 7.58 -12.36
N ALA A 431 14.03 6.53 -12.20
CA ALA A 431 13.57 5.22 -11.75
C ALA A 431 12.98 5.21 -10.31
N GLY A 432 13.40 6.15 -9.46
CA GLY A 432 12.79 6.38 -8.14
C GLY A 432 11.45 7.12 -8.23
N GLY A 433 11.36 8.14 -9.10
CA GLY A 433 10.13 8.89 -9.34
C GLY A 433 8.98 8.02 -9.86
N GLY A 434 9.27 7.12 -10.81
CA GLY A 434 8.25 6.23 -11.41
C GLY A 434 7.54 5.32 -10.41
N LEU A 435 8.21 4.88 -9.33
CA LEU A 435 7.59 4.09 -8.25
C LEU A 435 6.54 4.90 -7.47
N VAL A 436 6.84 6.16 -7.17
CA VAL A 436 5.90 7.06 -6.48
C VAL A 436 4.74 7.43 -7.42
N ALA A 437 5.02 7.67 -8.71
CA ALA A 437 4.01 7.94 -9.71
C ALA A 437 3.05 6.74 -9.91
N LEU A 438 3.54 5.50 -9.90
CA LEU A 438 2.70 4.29 -9.90
C LEU A 438 1.79 4.23 -8.67
N GLN A 439 2.33 4.39 -7.45
CA GLN A 439 1.52 4.36 -6.22
C GLN A 439 0.47 5.47 -6.20
N GLN A 440 0.82 6.70 -6.61
CA GLN A 440 -0.12 7.81 -6.74
C GLN A 440 -1.17 7.55 -7.83
N SER A 441 -0.84 6.81 -8.88
CA SER A 441 -1.78 6.42 -9.94
C SER A 441 -2.76 5.35 -9.45
N ARG A 442 -2.26 4.32 -8.75
CA ARG A 442 -3.09 3.29 -8.10
C ARG A 442 -4.09 3.91 -7.11
N LEU A 443 -3.63 4.82 -6.25
CA LEU A 443 -4.48 5.50 -5.27
C LEU A 443 -5.49 6.47 -5.90
N ALA A 444 -5.12 7.14 -7.00
CA ALA A 444 -6.04 8.03 -7.71
C ALA A 444 -7.15 7.24 -8.44
N TRP A 445 -6.82 6.11 -9.06
CA TRP A 445 -7.82 5.21 -9.65
C TRP A 445 -8.73 4.59 -8.59
N ASP A 446 -8.16 4.02 -7.52
CA ASP A 446 -8.94 3.44 -6.41
C ASP A 446 -9.91 4.46 -5.78
N GLY A 447 -9.42 5.68 -5.52
CA GLY A 447 -10.25 6.77 -5.04
C GLY A 447 -11.37 7.18 -6.02
N LEU A 448 -11.14 7.12 -7.34
CA LEU A 448 -12.19 7.39 -8.33
C LEU A 448 -13.30 6.33 -8.25
N ARG A 449 -12.96 5.03 -8.25
CA ARG A 449 -13.94 3.94 -8.13
C ARG A 449 -14.92 4.20 -6.99
N GLN A 450 -14.36 4.55 -5.83
CA GLN A 450 -15.11 4.70 -4.58
C GLN A 450 -16.07 5.89 -4.65
N ARG A 451 -15.72 6.97 -5.36
CA ARG A 451 -16.62 8.11 -5.59
C ARG A 451 -17.71 7.78 -6.61
N VAL A 452 -17.35 7.18 -7.76
CA VAL A 452 -18.33 6.76 -8.78
C VAL A 452 -19.33 5.75 -8.21
N GLY A 453 -18.87 4.76 -7.46
CA GLY A 453 -19.74 3.81 -6.74
C GLY A 453 -20.65 4.51 -5.73
N SER A 454 -20.12 5.46 -4.95
CA SER A 454 -20.94 6.25 -4.01
C SER A 454 -21.98 7.15 -4.70
N GLN A 455 -21.67 7.68 -5.89
CA GLN A 455 -22.60 8.47 -6.71
C GLN A 455 -23.71 7.58 -7.28
N LEU A 456 -23.38 6.36 -7.73
CA LEU A 456 -24.39 5.40 -8.17
C LEU A 456 -25.24 4.81 -7.04
N ASP A 457 -24.66 4.51 -5.87
CA ASP A 457 -25.40 4.11 -4.67
C ASP A 457 -26.40 5.20 -4.25
N ALA A 458 -26.04 6.47 -4.41
CA ALA A 458 -26.93 7.61 -4.17
C ALA A 458 -28.02 7.74 -5.25
N LEU A 459 -27.67 7.50 -6.53
CA LEU A 459 -28.63 7.49 -7.64
C LEU A 459 -29.65 6.34 -7.52
N GLU A 460 -29.23 5.10 -7.19
CA GLU A 460 -30.15 3.99 -6.90
C GLU A 460 -31.14 4.37 -5.79
N GLN A 461 -30.66 5.00 -4.72
CA GLN A 461 -31.52 5.47 -3.63
C GLN A 461 -32.50 6.58 -4.05
N ALA A 462 -32.06 7.56 -4.85
CA ALA A 462 -32.91 8.66 -5.32
C ALA A 462 -34.01 8.18 -6.26
N VAL A 463 -33.68 7.33 -7.25
CA VAL A 463 -34.66 6.77 -8.18
C VAL A 463 -35.69 5.90 -7.43
N ILE A 464 -35.24 5.01 -6.53
CA ILE A 464 -36.15 4.18 -5.72
C ILE A 464 -37.02 5.03 -4.79
N GLN A 465 -36.49 6.12 -4.21
CA GLN A 465 -37.29 7.03 -3.39
C GLN A 465 -38.35 7.77 -4.21
N GLN A 466 -38.04 8.20 -5.42
CA GLN A 466 -39.00 8.89 -6.31
C GLN A 466 -40.06 7.94 -6.86
N VAL A 467 -39.69 6.70 -7.23
CA VAL A 467 -40.65 5.64 -7.59
C VAL A 467 -41.61 5.36 -6.43
N ARG A 468 -41.12 5.24 -5.20
CA ARG A 468 -41.96 5.06 -4.00
C ARG A 468 -42.89 6.24 -3.75
N ALA A 469 -42.45 7.46 -4.01
CA ALA A 469 -43.30 8.64 -3.88
C ALA A 469 -44.42 8.65 -4.93
N HIS A 470 -44.14 8.21 -6.16
CA HIS A 470 -45.13 8.10 -7.25
C HIS A 470 -46.15 6.99 -6.97
N ASN A 471 -45.70 5.76 -6.71
CA ASN A 471 -46.58 4.62 -6.42
C ASN A 471 -47.43 4.80 -5.14
N ALA A 472 -47.03 5.69 -4.22
CA ALA A 472 -47.78 6.01 -3.00
C ALA A 472 -48.86 7.10 -3.19
N ASP A 473 -48.83 7.82 -4.32
CA ASP A 473 -49.79 8.88 -4.64
C ASP A 473 -50.90 8.33 -5.53
N THR A 474 -52.11 8.26 -4.95
CA THR A 474 -53.31 7.66 -5.54
C THR A 474 -53.92 8.44 -6.71
N GLU A 475 -53.38 9.62 -7.07
CA GLU A 475 -53.78 10.32 -8.29
C GLU A 475 -53.02 9.86 -9.55
N ASN A 476 -51.96 9.04 -9.40
CA ASN A 476 -51.26 8.42 -10.52
C ASN A 476 -51.94 7.10 -10.95
N GLU A 477 -52.16 6.92 -12.26
CA GLU A 477 -52.76 5.69 -12.82
C GLU A 477 -51.72 4.57 -13.11
N ASP A 478 -50.44 4.91 -13.12
CA ASP A 478 -49.31 4.00 -13.39
C ASP A 478 -48.59 3.57 -12.09
N GLU A 479 -48.19 2.29 -12.00
CA GLU A 479 -47.38 1.73 -10.90
C GLU A 479 -46.07 1.14 -11.46
N PHE A 480 -44.92 1.54 -10.92
CA PHE A 480 -43.61 1.03 -11.34
C PHE A 480 -43.13 -0.13 -10.46
N ASP A 481 -42.66 -1.22 -11.07
CA ASP A 481 -42.06 -2.36 -10.35
C ASP A 481 -40.67 -1.98 -9.79
N GLU A 482 -40.60 -1.75 -8.48
CA GLU A 482 -39.34 -1.48 -7.76
C GLU A 482 -38.27 -2.57 -7.98
N ALA A 483 -38.67 -3.84 -8.10
CA ALA A 483 -37.74 -4.96 -8.22
C ALA A 483 -37.17 -5.07 -9.63
N GLU A 484 -37.96 -4.81 -10.67
CA GLU A 484 -37.43 -4.69 -12.05
C GLU A 484 -36.48 -3.49 -12.16
N LEU A 485 -36.86 -2.32 -11.65
CA LEU A 485 -36.01 -1.13 -11.67
C LEU A 485 -34.69 -1.33 -10.91
N THR A 486 -34.76 -1.91 -9.71
CA THR A 486 -33.58 -2.31 -8.92
C THR A 486 -32.70 -3.33 -9.66
N ALA A 487 -33.31 -4.29 -10.39
CA ALA A 487 -32.58 -5.26 -11.21
C ALA A 487 -32.00 -4.65 -12.50
N GLY A 488 -32.52 -3.51 -12.96
CA GLY A 488 -31.93 -2.66 -14.00
C GLY A 488 -30.69 -1.94 -13.51
N LEU A 489 -30.83 -1.16 -12.42
CA LEU A 489 -29.75 -0.36 -11.81
C LEU A 489 -28.51 -1.21 -11.47
N ARG A 490 -28.69 -2.42 -10.93
CA ARG A 490 -27.57 -3.34 -10.61
C ARG A 490 -26.76 -3.80 -11.83
N ARG A 491 -27.31 -3.72 -13.06
CA ARG A 491 -26.54 -4.00 -14.29
C ARG A 491 -25.52 -2.89 -14.58
N LEU A 492 -25.82 -1.66 -14.18
CA LEU A 492 -24.92 -0.50 -14.31
C LEU A 492 -23.65 -0.69 -13.47
N HIS A 493 -23.83 -1.08 -12.21
CA HIS A 493 -22.72 -1.41 -11.30
C HIS A 493 -21.88 -2.57 -11.87
N GLY A 494 -22.53 -3.61 -12.41
CA GLY A 494 -21.87 -4.75 -13.06
C GLY A 494 -21.17 -4.47 -14.39
N LEU A 495 -21.40 -3.30 -15.02
CA LEU A 495 -20.60 -2.82 -16.16
C LEU A 495 -19.31 -2.14 -15.66
N LEU A 496 -19.41 -1.30 -14.63
CA LEU A 496 -18.27 -0.58 -14.05
C LEU A 496 -17.28 -1.53 -13.35
N ASP A 497 -17.76 -2.52 -12.60
CA ASP A 497 -16.92 -3.55 -11.96
C ASP A 497 -15.97 -4.27 -12.96
N ARG A 498 -16.36 -4.38 -14.24
CA ARG A 498 -15.54 -5.01 -15.30
C ARG A 498 -14.42 -4.12 -15.84
N LEU A 499 -14.59 -2.80 -15.75
CA LEU A 499 -13.56 -1.81 -16.04
C LEU A 499 -12.58 -1.68 -14.87
N ASP A 500 -12.88 -2.30 -13.73
CA ASP A 500 -12.27 -1.87 -12.49
C ASP A 500 -10.93 -2.57 -12.17
N THR A 501 -10.95 -3.90 -12.03
CA THR A 501 -9.79 -4.65 -11.50
C THR A 501 -8.56 -4.56 -12.40
N ARG A 502 -8.74 -4.68 -13.73
CA ARG A 502 -7.66 -4.79 -14.72
C ARG A 502 -6.57 -3.72 -14.58
N LEU A 503 -6.93 -2.48 -14.24
CA LEU A 503 -5.97 -1.39 -14.09
C LEU A 503 -5.25 -1.44 -12.73
N ILE A 504 -5.93 -1.81 -11.64
CA ILE A 504 -5.27 -2.03 -10.34
C ILE A 504 -4.29 -3.20 -10.44
N ASP A 505 -4.74 -4.34 -10.98
CA ASP A 505 -3.94 -5.55 -11.17
C ASP A 505 -2.65 -5.22 -11.93
N LYS A 506 -2.74 -4.42 -13.01
CA LYS A 506 -1.58 -4.02 -13.82
C LYS A 506 -0.67 -2.97 -13.19
N LEU A 507 -1.22 -2.08 -12.36
CA LEU A 507 -0.42 -1.15 -11.56
C LEU A 507 0.33 -1.88 -10.42
N ASP A 508 -0.27 -2.91 -9.82
CA ASP A 508 0.38 -3.74 -8.80
C ASP A 508 1.42 -4.70 -9.43
N GLU A 509 1.15 -5.28 -10.59
CA GLU A 509 2.18 -5.97 -11.41
C GLU A 509 3.36 -5.03 -11.72
N ALA A 510 3.11 -3.76 -12.07
CA ALA A 510 4.16 -2.79 -12.35
C ALA A 510 4.99 -2.40 -11.11
N LEU A 511 4.34 -2.27 -9.95
CA LEU A 511 5.01 -2.00 -8.67
C LEU A 511 5.90 -3.17 -8.25
N ALA A 512 5.45 -4.41 -8.44
CA ALA A 512 6.21 -5.62 -8.13
C ALA A 512 7.35 -5.90 -9.14
N ALA A 513 7.13 -5.62 -10.42
CA ALA A 513 8.12 -5.83 -11.49
C ALA A 513 9.31 -4.85 -11.38
N SER A 514 10.38 -5.13 -12.13
CA SER A 514 11.56 -4.25 -12.21
C SER A 514 12.14 -4.19 -13.63
N GLY A 515 13.01 -3.20 -13.89
CA GLY A 515 13.70 -3.04 -15.18
C GLY A 515 12.74 -3.01 -16.38
N ALA A 516 13.08 -3.77 -17.42
CA ALA A 516 12.30 -3.87 -18.64
C ALA A 516 10.89 -4.46 -18.44
N GLU A 517 10.69 -5.34 -17.43
CA GLU A 517 9.35 -5.86 -17.14
C GLU A 517 8.45 -4.75 -16.59
N ARG A 518 8.94 -3.92 -15.66
CA ARG A 518 8.17 -2.76 -15.18
C ARG A 518 7.76 -1.84 -16.33
N GLN A 519 8.69 -1.52 -17.23
CA GLN A 519 8.40 -0.70 -18.41
C GLN A 519 7.37 -1.35 -19.36
N GLN A 520 7.28 -2.68 -19.39
CA GLN A 520 6.26 -3.41 -20.13
C GLN A 520 4.90 -3.32 -19.42
N ARG A 521 4.85 -3.46 -18.08
CA ARG A 521 3.62 -3.25 -17.29
C ARG A 521 3.12 -1.81 -17.31
N HIS A 522 4.02 -0.81 -17.34
CA HIS A 522 3.66 0.60 -17.57
C HIS A 522 2.91 0.76 -18.90
N ARG A 523 3.43 0.17 -19.99
CA ARG A 523 2.79 0.22 -21.32
C ARG A 523 1.46 -0.54 -21.36
N GLU A 524 1.33 -1.65 -20.64
CA GLU A 524 0.05 -2.35 -20.45
C GLU A 524 -0.97 -1.48 -19.69
N ALA A 525 -0.56 -0.81 -18.60
CA ALA A 525 -1.42 0.10 -17.84
C ALA A 525 -1.79 1.37 -18.64
N GLN A 526 -0.85 1.96 -19.39
CA GLN A 526 -1.13 3.08 -20.32
C GLN A 526 -2.18 2.71 -21.37
N ALA A 527 -2.09 1.50 -21.93
CA ALA A 527 -3.07 1.01 -22.92
C ALA A 527 -4.47 0.85 -22.31
N ILE A 528 -4.57 0.34 -21.08
CA ILE A 528 -5.84 0.22 -20.35
C ILE A 528 -6.42 1.61 -20.02
N VAL A 529 -5.59 2.58 -19.58
CA VAL A 529 -6.03 3.97 -19.38
C VAL A 529 -6.53 4.60 -20.68
N ALA A 530 -5.88 4.32 -21.82
CA ALA A 530 -6.34 4.80 -23.13
C ALA A 530 -7.67 4.15 -23.57
N GLU A 531 -7.83 2.84 -23.35
CA GLU A 531 -9.08 2.11 -23.55
C GLU A 531 -10.22 2.71 -22.72
N TYR A 532 -9.97 3.03 -21.46
CA TYR A 532 -10.98 3.59 -20.56
C TYR A 532 -11.33 5.05 -20.88
N ARG A 533 -10.35 5.87 -21.33
CA ARG A 533 -10.64 7.22 -21.84
C ARG A 533 -11.49 7.16 -23.11
N ALA A 534 -11.22 6.24 -24.01
CA ALA A 534 -12.05 6.03 -25.20
C ALA A 534 -13.47 5.57 -24.82
N PHE A 535 -13.60 4.65 -23.87
CA PHE A 535 -14.89 4.18 -23.36
C PHE A 535 -15.71 5.31 -22.72
N VAL A 536 -15.19 5.97 -21.67
CA VAL A 536 -15.88 7.06 -20.95
C VAL A 536 -16.25 8.22 -21.90
N ALA A 537 -15.42 8.51 -22.90
CA ALA A 537 -15.71 9.57 -23.85
C ALA A 537 -16.81 9.21 -24.89
N SER A 538 -17.08 7.91 -25.13
CA SER A 538 -17.92 7.45 -26.24
C SER A 538 -19.17 6.64 -25.86
N ASP A 539 -19.27 6.11 -24.63
CA ASP A 539 -20.48 5.43 -24.18
C ASP A 539 -21.59 6.46 -23.86
N PRO A 540 -22.74 6.45 -24.58
CA PRO A 540 -23.84 7.37 -24.31
C PRO A 540 -24.43 7.20 -22.90
N LEU A 541 -24.41 5.98 -22.36
CA LEU A 541 -24.99 5.67 -21.05
C LEU A 541 -24.30 6.47 -19.94
N ILE A 542 -23.01 6.77 -20.07
CA ILE A 542 -22.28 7.59 -19.09
C ILE A 542 -22.73 9.06 -19.13
N ALA A 543 -23.17 9.57 -20.28
CA ALA A 543 -23.80 10.89 -20.36
C ALA A 543 -25.23 10.85 -19.78
N GLU A 544 -26.02 9.82 -20.10
CA GLU A 544 -27.37 9.61 -19.56
C GLU A 544 -27.38 9.40 -18.02
N ILE A 545 -26.29 8.91 -17.44
CA ILE A 545 -26.09 8.86 -15.98
C ILE A 545 -25.90 10.25 -15.38
N ASP A 546 -25.14 11.15 -16.00
CA ASP A 546 -24.94 12.50 -15.45
C ASP A 546 -26.15 13.42 -15.73
N ASP A 547 -26.82 13.25 -16.88
CA ASP A 547 -28.08 13.93 -17.23
C ASP A 547 -29.35 13.23 -16.65
N ASN A 548 -29.21 12.41 -15.60
CA ASN A 548 -30.28 11.49 -15.13
C ASN A 548 -31.57 12.16 -14.63
N GLY A 549 -31.52 13.41 -14.14
CA GLY A 549 -32.68 14.18 -13.68
C GLY A 549 -33.20 13.89 -12.26
N PHE A 550 -32.60 12.95 -11.52
CA PHE A 550 -32.89 12.65 -10.11
C PHE A 550 -31.85 13.28 -9.16
N LEU A 551 -30.57 13.28 -9.54
CA LEU A 551 -29.45 13.89 -8.83
C LEU A 551 -28.45 14.50 -9.81
N ASP A 552 -27.81 15.61 -9.43
CA ASP A 552 -26.62 16.10 -10.12
C ASP A 552 -25.45 15.11 -9.89
N THR A 553 -24.90 14.49 -10.94
CA THR A 553 -23.65 13.71 -10.86
C THR A 553 -22.60 14.19 -11.86
N ASP A 554 -21.33 13.99 -11.51
CA ASP A 554 -20.15 14.40 -12.28
C ASP A 554 -19.30 13.18 -12.71
N ILE A 555 -19.90 11.99 -12.83
CA ILE A 555 -19.18 10.71 -12.98
C ILE A 555 -18.27 10.73 -14.22
N ARG A 556 -18.77 11.25 -15.34
CA ARG A 556 -18.00 11.43 -16.58
C ARG A 556 -16.84 12.39 -16.37
N THR A 557 -17.12 13.56 -15.82
CA THR A 557 -16.13 14.65 -15.63
C THR A 557 -15.00 14.20 -14.69
N GLU A 558 -15.33 13.57 -13.57
CA GLU A 558 -14.37 12.99 -12.62
C GLU A 558 -13.51 11.88 -13.26
N ALA A 559 -14.13 11.01 -14.06
CA ALA A 559 -13.44 9.92 -14.74
C ALA A 559 -12.51 10.43 -15.85
N GLU A 560 -12.98 11.32 -16.74
CA GLU A 560 -12.16 11.93 -17.79
C GLU A 560 -10.97 12.72 -17.20
N GLN A 561 -11.19 13.48 -16.12
CA GLN A 561 -10.13 14.21 -15.43
C GLN A 561 -9.10 13.26 -14.79
N THR A 562 -9.57 12.25 -14.04
CA THR A 562 -8.67 11.31 -13.35
C THR A 562 -7.87 10.47 -14.34
N LEU A 563 -8.53 9.89 -15.36
CA LEU A 563 -7.85 9.11 -16.40
C LEU A 563 -6.85 9.94 -17.21
N SER A 564 -7.09 11.24 -17.40
CA SER A 564 -6.12 12.14 -18.04
C SER A 564 -4.88 12.35 -17.16
N GLN A 565 -5.05 12.59 -15.86
CA GLN A 565 -3.93 12.65 -14.91
C GLN A 565 -3.17 11.33 -14.80
N LEU A 566 -3.86 10.19 -14.89
CA LEU A 566 -3.24 8.85 -14.92
C LEU A 566 -2.39 8.67 -16.18
N ALA A 567 -2.88 9.09 -17.34
CA ALA A 567 -2.13 9.04 -18.59
C ALA A 567 -0.85 9.89 -18.52
N GLU A 568 -0.94 11.12 -18.01
CA GLU A 568 0.22 12.02 -17.82
C GLU A 568 1.26 11.42 -16.85
N ARG A 569 0.82 10.93 -15.68
CA ARG A 569 1.72 10.32 -14.68
C ARG A 569 2.40 9.06 -15.21
N LEU A 570 1.67 8.21 -15.93
CA LEU A 570 2.22 6.99 -16.53
C LEU A 570 3.12 7.28 -17.74
N GLN A 571 3.00 8.42 -18.41
CA GLN A 571 3.94 8.87 -19.44
C GLN A 571 5.24 9.45 -18.85
N ALA A 572 5.21 9.93 -17.62
CA ALA A 572 6.36 10.50 -16.90
C ALA A 572 7.14 9.47 -16.05
N ALA A 573 6.78 8.17 -16.09
CA ALA A 573 7.20 7.13 -15.16
C ALA A 573 7.81 5.90 -15.84
#